data_AF-A0A9X9F1W7-F1
#
_entry.id   AF-A0A9X9F1W7-F1
#
_cell.length_a   1.000
_cell.length_b   1.000
_cell.length_c   1.000
_cell.angle_alpha   90.00
_cell.angle_beta   90.00
_cell.angle_gamma   90.00
#
_symmetry.space_group_name_H-M   'P 1'
#
loop_
_entity.id
_entity.type
_entity.pdbx_description
1 polymer ?
#
loop_
_entity_poly.entity_id
_entity_poly.type
_entity_poly.pdbx_seq_one_letter_code
_entity_poly.pdbx_strand_id
1 'polypeptide(L)' 'HSPIFQTMFTLQNMKQEFLQLSERQMELMESHAPVAKFDLSLFASETEEGLSLTFEYNTDLFNDTTIERMASHF' A
#
# COMPACT_ATOMS: atom_id res chain seq x y z
N HIS A 1 -15.50 -11.88 0.09
CA HIS A 1 -14.58 -13.00 -0.19
C HIS A 1 -14.30 -13.10 -1.68
N SER A 2 -13.03 -12.90 -2.06
CA SER A 2 -12.58 -13.09 -3.44
C SER A 2 -12.27 -14.57 -3.68
N PRO A 3 -12.84 -15.24 -4.70
CA PRO A 3 -12.83 -16.70 -4.82
C PRO A 3 -11.54 -17.30 -5.40
N ILE A 4 -10.55 -16.49 -5.80
CA ILE A 4 -9.35 -16.96 -6.52
C ILE A 4 -8.05 -16.74 -5.72
N PHE A 5 -7.96 -15.70 -4.90
CA PHE A 5 -6.85 -15.47 -3.97
C PHE A 5 -7.30 -14.54 -2.83
N GLN A 6 -6.67 -14.68 -1.67
CA GLN A 6 -7.00 -13.96 -0.43
C GLN A 6 -5.99 -12.85 -0.10
N THR A 7 -4.78 -12.91 -0.68
CA THR A 7 -3.70 -11.94 -0.48
C THR A 7 -3.17 -11.41 -1.81
N MET A 8 -2.94 -10.09 -1.90
CA MET A 8 -2.35 -9.43 -3.06
C MET A 8 -1.02 -8.75 -2.68
N PHE A 9 0.00 -8.92 -3.52
CA PHE A 9 1.27 -8.18 -3.40
C PHE A 9 1.51 -7.36 -4.66
N THR A 10 1.81 -6.08 -4.49
CA THR A 10 2.13 -5.16 -5.60
C THR A 10 3.42 -4.43 -5.30
N LEU A 11 4.43 -4.61 -6.16
CA LEU A 11 5.67 -3.84 -6.14
C LEU A 11 5.64 -2.81 -7.26
N GLN A 12 5.66 -1.52 -6.92
CA GLN A 12 5.89 -0.43 -7.85
C GLN A 12 7.36 -0.05 -7.85
N ASN A 13 8.07 -0.48 -8.89
CA ASN A 13 9.46 -0.10 -9.18
C ASN A 13 9.53 0.94 -10.32
N MET A 14 8.57 1.86 -10.36
CA MET A 14 8.65 3.01 -11.26
C MET A 14 9.07 4.20 -10.42
N LYS A 15 10.08 4.95 -10.87
CA LYS A 15 10.36 6.26 -10.28
C LYS A 15 9.06 7.04 -10.29
N GLN A 16 8.62 7.47 -9.11
CA GLN A 16 7.47 8.34 -8.97
C GLN A 16 7.88 9.71 -9.51
N GLU A 17 7.96 9.81 -10.84
CA GLU A 17 8.11 11.07 -11.53
C GLU A 17 6.79 11.80 -11.29
N PHE A 18 6.79 12.67 -10.29
CA PHE A 18 5.78 13.72 -10.24
C PHE A 18 5.80 14.37 -11.62
N LEU A 19 4.78 14.09 -12.42
CA LEU A 19 4.55 14.76 -13.69
C LEU A 19 4.62 16.25 -13.39
N GLN A 20 5.75 16.89 -13.72
CA GLN A 20 5.89 18.33 -13.62
C GLN A 20 4.99 18.91 -14.71
N LEU A 21 3.70 19.00 -14.42
CA LEU A 21 2.82 19.94 -15.08
C LEU A 21 3.42 21.31 -14.77
N SER A 22 3.91 21.96 -15.81
CA SER A 22 4.65 23.21 -15.77
C SER A 22 4.09 24.14 -14.68
N GLU A 23 4.95 24.44 -13.70
CA GLU A 23 4.72 25.40 -12.60
C GLU A 23 3.75 25.03 -11.47
N ARG A 24 3.21 23.80 -11.38
CA ARG A 24 2.41 23.38 -10.20
C ARG A 24 2.97 22.16 -9.50
N GLN A 25 3.29 22.32 -8.22
CA GLN A 25 3.54 21.19 -7.32
C GLN A 25 2.26 20.38 -7.19
N MET A 26 2.35 19.08 -7.46
CA MET A 26 1.27 18.14 -7.17
C MET A 26 1.40 17.69 -5.72
N GLU A 27 0.39 17.95 -4.91
CA GLU A 27 0.29 17.38 -3.57
C GLU A 27 -0.44 16.03 -3.66
N LEU A 28 0.08 15.02 -2.96
CA LEU A 28 -0.67 13.79 -2.75
C LEU A 28 -1.91 14.13 -1.92
N MET A 29 -3.09 14.02 -2.52
CA MET A 29 -4.32 13.98 -1.75
C MET A 29 -4.43 12.61 -1.09
N GLU A 30 -4.68 12.59 0.22
CA GLU A 30 -5.05 11.36 0.92
C GLU A 30 -6.31 10.79 0.26
N SER A 31 -6.15 9.65 -0.41
CA SER A 31 -7.29 8.81 -0.78
C SER A 31 -7.97 8.41 0.52
N HIS A 32 -9.27 8.69 0.65
CA HIS A 32 -10.08 8.09 1.71
C HIS A 32 -9.78 6.60 1.80
N ALA A 33 -9.55 6.10 3.02
CA ALA A 33 -9.17 4.72 3.30
C ALA A 33 -10.00 3.77 2.43
N PRO A 34 -9.40 3.04 1.48
CA PRO A 34 -10.16 2.19 0.58
C PRO A 34 -10.88 1.12 1.39
N VAL A 35 -12.11 0.80 1.00
CA VAL A 35 -12.72 -0.46 1.45
C VAL A 35 -11.82 -1.59 0.96
N ALA A 36 -11.29 -2.39 1.89
CA ALA A 36 -10.38 -3.49 1.58
C ALA A 36 -11.05 -4.45 0.58
N LYS A 37 -10.50 -4.54 -0.63
CA LYS A 37 -11.05 -5.39 -1.70
C LYS A 37 -10.65 -6.86 -1.54
N PHE A 38 -9.57 -7.10 -0.81
CA PHE A 38 -9.02 -8.40 -0.45
C PHE A 38 -8.89 -8.50 1.07
N ASP A 39 -8.64 -9.70 1.58
CA ASP A 39 -8.45 -9.88 3.03
C ASP A 39 -7.16 -9.14 3.49
N LEU A 40 -6.11 -9.16 2.65
CA LEU A 40 -4.86 -8.41 2.84
C LEU A 40 -4.23 -8.01 1.48
N SER A 41 -3.80 -6.76 1.35
CA SER A 41 -2.97 -6.26 0.24
C SER A 41 -1.71 -5.61 0.80
N LEU A 42 -0.55 -5.97 0.27
CA LEU A 42 0.73 -5.33 0.55
C LEU A 42 1.19 -4.57 -0.70
N PHE A 43 1.34 -3.26 -0.56
CA PHE A 43 1.91 -2.38 -1.57
C PHE A 43 3.34 -2.02 -1.16
N ALA A 44 4.26 -2.08 -2.11
CA ALA A 44 5.65 -1.70 -1.92
C ALA A 44 6.05 -0.68 -2.99
N SER A 45 6.73 0.38 -2.59
CA SER A 45 7.34 1.36 -3.49
C SER A 45 8.79 1.61 -3.12
N GLU A 46 9.65 1.71 -4.14
CA GLU A 46 11.04 2.14 -3.94
C GLU A 46 11.10 3.67 -3.71
N THR A 47 11.84 4.08 -2.69
CA THR A 47 12.13 5.47 -2.34
C THR A 47 13.64 5.64 -2.23
N GLU A 48 14.13 6.89 -2.15
CA GLU A 48 15.56 7.16 -1.96
C GLU A 48 16.11 6.57 -0.66
N GLU A 49 15.25 6.36 0.34
CA GLU A 49 15.59 5.89 1.69
C GLU A 49 15.45 4.36 1.83
N GLY A 50 14.91 3.68 0.83
CA GLY A 50 14.63 2.24 0.84
C GLY A 50 13.24 1.89 0.32
N LEU A 51 12.67 0.79 0.80
CA LEU A 51 11.31 0.37 0.44
C LEU A 51 10.29 0.96 1.41
N SER A 52 9.30 1.67 0.88
CA SER A 52 8.09 2.04 1.61
C SER A 52 7.05 0.93 1.43
N LEU A 53 6.50 0.44 2.54
CA LEU A 53 5.50 -0.63 2.56
C LEU A 53 4.18 -0.12 3.13
N THR A 54 3.07 -0.44 2.46
CA THR A 54 1.70 -0.12 2.90
C THR A 54 0.86 -1.38 2.94
N PHE A 55 0.29 -1.67 4.11
CA PHE A 55 -0.66 -2.76 4.30
C PHE A 55 -2.10 -2.23 4.27
N GLU A 56 -2.93 -2.78 3.41
CA GLU A 56 -4.38 -2.59 3.38
C GLU A 56 -5.04 -3.92 3.75
N TYR A 57 -5.95 -3.94 4.72
CA TYR A 57 -6.52 -5.18 5.23
C TYR A 57 -7.96 -5.03 5.70
N ASN A 58 -8.67 -6.15 5.73
CA ASN A 58 -10.02 -6.20 6.29
C ASN A 58 -9.96 -6.24 7.83
N THR A 59 -10.50 -5.21 8.48
CA THR A 59 -10.50 -5.10 9.95
C THR A 59 -11.43 -6.10 10.65
N ASP A 60 -12.35 -6.73 9.93
CA ASP A 60 -13.14 -7.84 10.46
C ASP A 60 -12.31 -9.13 10.61
N LEU A 61 -11.16 -9.21 9.91
CA LEU A 61 -10.29 -10.39 9.88
C LEU A 61 -8.93 -10.17 10.57
N PHE A 62 -8.40 -8.95 10.54
CA PHE A 62 -7.09 -8.60 11.09
C PHE A 62 -7.18 -7.36 11.98
N ASN A 63 -6.30 -7.29 12.97
CA ASN A 63 -6.08 -6.09 13.79
C ASN A 63 -4.66 -5.54 13.58
N ASP A 64 -4.47 -4.29 13.99
CA ASP A 64 -3.23 -3.53 13.82
C ASP A 64 -2.02 -4.30 14.35
N THR A 65 -2.10 -4.87 15.56
CA THR A 65 -1.01 -5.66 16.16
C THR A 65 -0.60 -6.87 15.32
N THR A 66 -1.55 -7.52 14.64
CA THR A 66 -1.25 -8.64 13.76
C THR A 66 -0.47 -8.18 12.54
N ILE A 67 -0.85 -7.03 11.96
CA ILE A 67 -0.20 -6.44 10.80
C ILE A 67 1.18 -5.89 11.15
N GLU A 68 1.34 -5.24 12.31
CA GLU A 68 2.63 -4.79 12.83
C GLU A 68 3.60 -5.96 13.00
N ARG A 69 3.13 -7.07 13.56
CA ARG A 69 3.95 -8.28 13.69
C ARG A 69 4.34 -8.86 12.34
N MET A 70 3.42 -8.89 11.36
CA MET A 70 3.74 -9.28 9.99
C MET A 70 4.79 -8.37 9.38
N ALA A 71 4.66 -7.05 9.55
CA ALA A 71 5.63 -6.07 9.07
C ALA A 71 7.00 -6.26 9.70
N SER A 72 7.09 -6.64 10.99
CA SER A 72 8.37 -6.90 11.68
C SER A 72 9.12 -8.16 11.20
N HIS A 73 8.45 -9.04 10.45
CA HIS A 73 9.08 -10.25 9.92
C HIS A 73 9.80 -10.03 8.58
N PHE A 74 9.66 -8.84 7.98
CA PHE A 74 10.28 -8.45 6.71
C PHE A 74 11.22 -7.25 6.93
#